data_AF-A0A0Q7M5L0-F1
#
_entry.id   AF-A0A0Q7M5L0-F1
#
_cell.length_a   1.000
_cell.length_b   1.000
_cell.length_c   1.000
_cell.angle_alpha   90.00
_cell.angle_beta   90.00
_cell.angle_gamma   90.00
#
_symmetry.space_group_name_H-M   'P 1'
#
loop_
_entity.id
_entity.type
_entity.pdbx_description
1 polymer ?
#
loop_
_entity_poly.entity_id
_entity_poly.type
_entity_poly.pdbx_seq_one_letter_code
_entity_poly.pdbx_strand_id
1 'polypeptide(L)'
;MDNQTVWIVVAIVVVVLIIGAVAMSRRSGARRVDAERARAQEIREKAAADQVEVQRREAEAARLDAQARLAQAEADARAADAAALQAEAHARGTEASGARSELDERLRTADRIDPDVVTDEGRSNHEVIAEQRRTDPDVVDERRTDPVVVDERRTDPAT
;
A
#
# COMPACT_ATOMS: atom_id res chain seq x y z
N MET A 1 30.84 92.39 10.17
CA MET A 1 31.21 90.99 10.46
C MET A 1 32.04 90.52 9.28
N ASP A 2 33.31 90.24 9.50
CA ASP A 2 34.24 89.92 8.41
C ASP A 2 33.85 88.59 7.75
N ASN A 3 33.95 88.51 6.43
CA ASN A 3 33.66 87.30 5.64
C ASN A 3 34.40 86.07 6.22
N GLN A 4 35.60 86.28 6.77
CA GLN A 4 36.40 85.25 7.45
C GLN A 4 35.70 84.64 8.67
N THR A 5 35.05 85.46 9.50
CA THR A 5 34.26 84.99 10.66
C THR A 5 33.05 84.17 10.21
N VAL A 6 32.40 84.55 9.11
CA VAL A 6 31.27 83.81 8.54
C VAL A 6 31.72 82.42 8.06
N TRP A 7 32.85 82.33 7.35
CA TRP A 7 33.39 81.04 6.89
C TRP A 7 33.82 80.13 8.05
N ILE A 8 34.39 80.68 9.12
CA ILE A 8 34.76 79.91 10.33
C ILE A 8 33.51 79.32 10.99
N VAL A 9 32.45 80.11 11.14
CA VAL A 9 31.19 79.62 11.74
C VAL A 9 30.57 78.53 10.87
N VAL A 10 30.55 78.70 9.55
CA VAL A 10 30.05 77.67 8.61
C VAL A 10 30.86 76.38 8.73
N ALA A 11 32.19 76.47 8.79
CA ALA A 11 33.05 75.30 8.95
C ALA A 11 32.75 74.54 10.25
N ILE A 12 32.55 75.24 11.37
CA ILE A 12 32.20 74.62 12.65
C ILE A 12 30.84 73.92 12.58
N VAL A 13 29.82 74.55 11.97
CA VAL A 13 28.50 73.94 11.80
C VAL A 13 28.58 72.66 10.96
N VAL A 14 29.36 72.67 9.87
CA VAL A 14 29.57 71.48 9.04
C VAL A 14 30.26 70.36 9.84
N VAL A 15 31.28 70.68 10.64
CA VAL A 15 31.97 69.69 11.49
C VAL A 15 31.01 69.08 12.52
N VAL A 16 30.18 69.90 13.17
CA VAL A 16 29.18 69.42 14.14
C VAL A 16 28.14 68.52 13.47
N LEU A 17 27.68 68.87 12.27
CA LEU A 17 26.75 68.04 11.50
C LEU A 17 27.36 66.70 11.11
N ILE A 18 28.62 66.67 10.70
CA ILE A 18 29.33 65.43 10.36
C ILE A 18 29.46 64.52 11.59
N ILE A 19 29.85 65.08 12.74
CA ILE A 19 29.99 64.31 13.99
C ILE A 19 28.62 63.75 14.42
N GLY A 20 27.56 64.56 14.34
CA GLY A 20 26.18 64.13 14.65
C GLY A 20 25.71 62.99 13.76
N ALA A 21 25.97 63.07 12.44
CA ALA A 21 25.59 62.04 11.48
C ALA A 21 26.31 60.70 11.74
N VAL A 22 27.61 60.73 12.02
CA VAL A 22 28.40 59.51 12.31
C VAL A 22 27.95 58.84 13.61
N ALA A 23 27.65 59.61 14.65
CA ALA A 23 27.17 59.07 15.93
C ALA A 23 25.79 58.38 15.79
N MET A 24 24.88 58.97 15.01
CA MET A 24 23.54 58.41 14.77
C MET A 24 23.60 57.12 13.94
N SER A 25 24.51 57.06 12.96
CA SER A 25 24.70 55.87 12.12
C SER A 25 25.22 54.67 12.93
N ARG A 26 26.17 54.90 13.86
CA ARG A 26 26.70 53.85 14.75
C ARG A 26 25.65 53.30 15.72
N ARG A 27 24.77 54.16 16.27
CA ARG A 27 23.72 53.73 17.21
C ARG A 27 22.62 52.90 16.54
N SER A 28 22.37 53.13 15.26
CA SER A 28 21.35 52.42 14.46
C SER A 28 21.80 51.00 14.09
N GLY A 29 23.11 50.79 13.89
CA GLY A 29 23.68 49.47 13.60
C GLY A 29 23.52 48.47 14.76
N ALA A 30 23.69 48.90 16.01
CA ALA A 30 23.58 48.03 17.18
C ALA A 30 22.18 47.40 17.31
N ARG A 31 21.10 48.18 17.09
CA ARG A 31 19.72 47.68 17.15
C ARG A 31 19.39 46.70 16.02
N ARG A 32 20.02 46.85 14.86
CA ARG A 32 19.85 45.92 13.72
C ARG A 32 20.51 44.58 14.01
N VAL A 33 21.71 44.59 14.61
CA VAL A 33 22.42 43.36 15.00
C VAL A 33 21.65 42.57 16.04
N ASP A 34 21.03 43.23 17.03
CA ASP A 34 20.21 42.55 18.03
C ASP A 34 18.93 41.95 17.42
N ALA A 35 18.28 42.66 16.49
CA ALA A 35 17.13 42.15 15.76
C ALA A 35 17.47 40.96 14.84
N GLU A 36 18.63 40.99 14.19
CA GLU A 36 19.14 39.87 13.39
C GLU A 36 19.49 38.66 14.25
N ARG A 37 20.10 38.88 15.43
CA ARG A 37 20.37 37.81 16.41
C ARG A 37 19.09 37.16 16.93
N ALA A 38 18.06 37.96 17.24
CA ALA A 38 16.76 37.45 17.68
C ALA A 38 16.09 36.59 16.59
N ARG A 39 16.11 37.06 15.34
CA ARG A 39 15.60 36.27 14.19
C ARG A 39 16.38 34.98 13.97
N ALA A 40 17.70 35.02 14.15
CA ALA A 40 18.53 33.82 14.03
C ALA A 40 18.23 32.79 15.14
N GLN A 41 17.95 33.24 16.37
CA GLN A 41 17.51 32.37 17.47
C GLN A 41 16.15 31.76 17.16
N GLU A 42 15.17 32.56 16.72
CA GLU A 42 13.83 32.08 16.37
C GLU A 42 13.85 31.02 15.24
N ILE A 43 14.70 31.22 14.23
CA ILE A 43 14.88 30.21 13.16
C ILE A 43 15.49 28.92 13.71
N ARG A 44 16.45 29.00 14.64
CA ARG A 44 17.05 27.81 15.27
C ARG A 44 16.05 27.05 16.12
N GLU A 45 15.22 27.76 16.88
CA GLU A 45 14.15 27.16 17.69
C GLU A 45 13.11 26.47 16.80
N LYS A 46 12.65 27.13 15.73
CA LYS A 46 11.73 26.54 14.76
C LYS A 46 12.34 25.32 14.06
N ALA A 47 13.59 25.41 13.62
CA ALA A 47 14.28 24.28 13.00
C ALA A 47 14.45 23.10 13.97
N ALA A 48 14.66 23.35 15.27
CA ALA A 48 14.74 22.29 16.27
C ALA A 48 13.37 21.62 16.48
N ALA A 49 12.27 22.38 16.49
CA ALA A 49 10.92 21.82 16.57
C ALA A 49 10.58 20.98 15.33
N ASP A 50 10.90 21.48 14.13
CA ASP A 50 10.65 20.78 12.87
C ASP A 50 11.48 19.48 12.78
N GLN A 51 12.72 19.47 13.29
CA GLN A 51 13.53 18.25 13.36
C GLN A 51 12.92 17.14 14.22
N VAL A 52 12.22 17.49 15.31
CA VAL A 52 11.55 16.49 16.15
C VAL A 52 10.36 15.88 15.41
N GLU A 53 9.58 16.71 14.72
CA GLU A 53 8.44 16.25 13.91
C GLU A 53 8.89 15.38 12.73
N VAL A 54 9.97 15.77 12.03
CA VAL A 54 10.55 14.96 10.94
C VAL A 54 11.06 13.62 11.48
N GLN A 55 11.83 13.61 12.57
CA GLN A 55 12.30 12.36 13.18
C GLN A 55 11.15 11.45 13.62
N ARG A 56 10.05 12.01 14.13
CA ARG A 56 8.87 11.24 14.50
C ARG A 56 8.25 10.57 13.26
N ARG A 57 8.08 11.32 12.17
CA ARG A 57 7.54 10.77 10.91
C ARG A 57 8.46 9.72 10.31
N GLU A 58 9.77 9.93 10.36
CA GLU A 58 10.76 8.95 9.92
C GLU A 58 10.68 7.67 10.77
N ALA A 59 10.53 7.79 12.09
CA ALA A 59 10.35 6.65 12.98
C ALA A 59 9.03 5.90 12.71
N GLU A 60 7.93 6.61 12.45
CA GLU A 60 6.65 6.02 12.07
C GLU A 60 6.75 5.30 10.71
N ALA A 61 7.41 5.90 9.72
CA ALA A 61 7.66 5.29 8.42
C ALA A 61 8.53 4.03 8.54
N ALA A 62 9.61 4.07 9.32
CA ALA A 62 10.48 2.92 9.57
C ALA A 62 9.72 1.78 10.28
N ARG A 63 8.83 2.10 11.23
CA ARG A 63 7.96 1.11 11.87
C ARG A 63 6.97 0.49 10.90
N LEU A 64 6.43 1.28 9.96
CA LEU A 64 5.50 0.78 8.95
C LEU A 64 6.22 -0.12 7.94
N ASP A 65 7.42 0.25 7.48
CA ASP A 65 8.25 -0.59 6.60
C ASP A 65 8.59 -1.92 7.28
N ALA A 66 8.99 -1.88 8.55
CA ALA A 66 9.24 -3.10 9.33
C ALA A 66 7.99 -3.99 9.45
N GLN A 67 6.82 -3.41 9.74
CA GLN A 67 5.56 -4.15 9.78
C GLN A 67 5.17 -4.74 8.43
N ALA A 68 5.37 -4.00 7.33
CA ALA A 68 5.10 -4.48 5.99
C ALA A 68 5.97 -5.69 5.64
N ARG A 69 7.27 -5.65 5.99
CA ARG A 69 8.19 -6.79 5.80
C ARG A 69 7.77 -8.01 6.61
N LEU A 70 7.33 -7.82 7.86
CA LEU A 70 6.84 -8.92 8.69
C LEU A 70 5.58 -9.54 8.12
N ALA A 71 4.60 -8.73 7.70
CA ALA A 71 3.37 -9.21 7.08
C ALA A 71 3.64 -9.96 5.77
N GLN A 72 4.60 -9.48 4.96
CA GLN A 72 5.02 -10.16 3.74
C GLN A 72 5.68 -11.51 4.05
N ALA A 73 6.60 -11.56 5.01
CA ALA A 73 7.23 -12.81 5.41
C ALA A 73 6.23 -13.84 5.95
N GLU A 74 5.21 -13.40 6.69
CA GLU A 74 4.13 -14.27 7.16
C GLU A 74 3.26 -14.78 5.99
N ALA A 75 2.95 -13.92 5.01
CA ALA A 75 2.23 -14.33 3.82
C ALA A 75 3.02 -15.38 3.01
N ASP A 76 4.33 -15.17 2.84
CA ASP A 76 5.21 -16.10 2.14
C ASP A 76 5.29 -17.45 2.86
N ALA A 77 5.38 -17.45 4.20
CA ALA A 77 5.35 -18.67 5.00
C ALA A 77 4.04 -19.44 4.83
N ARG A 78 2.90 -18.75 4.91
CA ARG A 78 1.57 -19.37 4.69
C ARG A 78 1.42 -19.91 3.27
N ALA A 79 1.98 -19.22 2.27
CA ALA A 79 1.96 -19.69 0.88
C ALA A 79 2.81 -20.96 0.70
N ALA A 80 3.97 -21.04 1.37
CA ALA A 80 4.81 -22.23 1.37
C ALA A 80 4.11 -23.42 2.04
N ASP A 81 3.45 -23.21 3.18
CA ASP A 81 2.67 -24.25 3.87
C ASP A 81 1.52 -24.77 3.00
N ALA A 82 0.80 -23.86 2.35
CA ALA A 82 -0.28 -24.23 1.42
C ALA A 82 0.26 -25.04 0.23
N ALA A 83 1.40 -24.63 -0.35
CA ALA A 83 2.05 -25.36 -1.44
C ALA A 83 2.50 -26.77 -0.99
N ALA A 84 3.00 -26.91 0.24
CA ALA A 84 3.39 -28.20 0.79
C ALA A 84 2.18 -29.15 0.95
N LEU A 85 1.07 -28.65 1.51
CA LEU A 85 -0.17 -29.42 1.63
C LEU A 85 -0.73 -29.83 0.26
N GLN A 86 -0.67 -28.92 -0.72
CA GLN A 86 -1.11 -29.23 -2.07
C GLN A 86 -0.23 -30.30 -2.74
N ALA A 87 1.09 -30.23 -2.55
CA ALA A 87 2.02 -31.23 -3.05
C ALA A 87 1.77 -32.60 -2.42
N GLU A 88 1.50 -32.67 -1.10
CA GLU A 88 1.12 -33.91 -0.43
C GLU A 88 -0.21 -34.45 -0.98
N ALA A 89 -1.22 -33.61 -1.14
CA ALA A 89 -2.50 -34.02 -1.71
C ALA A 89 -2.35 -34.58 -3.14
N HIS A 90 -1.53 -33.94 -3.98
CA HIS A 90 -1.21 -34.45 -5.32
C HIS A 90 -0.50 -35.79 -5.26
N ALA A 91 0.51 -35.95 -4.40
CA ALA A 91 1.22 -37.22 -4.22
C ALA A 91 0.25 -38.34 -3.83
N ARG A 92 -0.59 -38.14 -2.81
CA ARG A 92 -1.62 -39.10 -2.39
C ARG A 92 -2.62 -39.40 -3.51
N GLY A 93 -3.02 -38.39 -4.27
CA GLY A 93 -3.91 -38.56 -5.43
C GLY A 93 -3.28 -39.43 -6.52
N THR A 94 -1.98 -39.24 -6.79
CA THR A 94 -1.24 -40.06 -7.77
C THR A 94 -1.08 -41.50 -7.31
N GLU A 95 -0.76 -41.73 -6.02
CA GLU A 95 -0.68 -43.06 -5.42
C GLU A 95 -2.03 -43.79 -5.50
N ALA A 96 -3.12 -43.11 -5.12
CA ALA A 96 -4.47 -43.68 -5.18
C ALA A 96 -4.88 -44.02 -6.63
N SER A 97 -4.53 -43.17 -7.58
CA SER A 97 -4.80 -43.39 -9.01
C SER A 97 -3.99 -44.59 -9.54
N GLY A 98 -2.71 -44.68 -9.18
CA GLY A 98 -1.86 -45.83 -9.51
C GLY A 98 -2.38 -47.14 -8.94
N ALA A 99 -2.80 -47.16 -7.67
CA ALA A 99 -3.37 -48.34 -7.02
C ALA A 99 -4.68 -48.80 -7.69
N ARG A 100 -5.52 -47.85 -8.14
CA ARG A 100 -6.72 -48.18 -8.92
C ARG A 100 -6.37 -48.79 -10.28
N SER A 101 -5.41 -48.20 -11.00
CA SER A 101 -4.97 -48.75 -12.29
C SER A 101 -4.37 -50.14 -12.15
N GLU A 102 -3.59 -50.39 -11.10
CA GLU A 102 -3.02 -51.71 -10.82
C GLU A 102 -4.12 -52.73 -10.48
N LEU A 103 -5.13 -52.33 -9.69
CA LEU A 103 -6.28 -53.19 -9.39
C LEU A 103 -7.07 -53.54 -10.66
N ASP A 104 -7.37 -52.55 -11.51
CA ASP A 104 -8.08 -52.75 -12.77
C ASP A 104 -7.31 -53.70 -13.70
N GLU A 105 -5.99 -53.58 -13.78
CA GLU A 105 -5.15 -54.47 -14.60
C GLU A 105 -5.15 -55.91 -14.06
N ARG A 106 -5.13 -56.09 -12.73
CA ARG A 106 -5.23 -57.40 -12.08
C ARG A 106 -6.59 -58.04 -12.34
N LEU A 107 -7.69 -57.27 -12.23
CA LEU A 107 -9.04 -57.74 -12.53
C LEU A 107 -9.16 -58.17 -14.00
N ARG A 108 -8.70 -57.34 -14.95
CA ARG A 108 -8.66 -57.72 -16.38
C ARG A 108 -7.83 -58.97 -16.66
N THR A 109 -6.75 -59.17 -15.90
CA THR A 109 -5.92 -60.37 -16.03
C THR A 109 -6.64 -61.60 -15.50
N ALA A 110 -7.35 -61.49 -14.38
CA ALA A 110 -8.18 -62.56 -13.85
C ALA A 110 -9.29 -62.96 -14.84
N ASP A 111 -10.04 -61.98 -15.36
CA ASP A 111 -11.15 -62.21 -16.30
C ASP A 111 -10.70 -62.91 -17.59
N ARG A 112 -9.45 -62.67 -18.02
CA ARG A 112 -8.86 -63.30 -19.21
C ARG A 112 -8.44 -64.74 -19.01
N ILE A 113 -8.16 -65.14 -17.76
CA ILE A 113 -7.73 -66.50 -17.42
C ILE A 113 -8.96 -67.35 -17.05
N ASP A 114 -10.01 -66.73 -16.53
CA ASP A 114 -11.23 -67.39 -16.09
C ASP A 114 -12.00 -68.02 -17.30
N PRO A 115 -12.10 -69.36 -17.36
CA PRO A 115 -12.80 -70.05 -18.44
C PRO A 115 -14.34 -69.91 -18.36
N ASP A 116 -14.88 -69.43 -17.24
CA ASP A 116 -16.32 -69.20 -17.06
C ASP A 116 -16.75 -67.78 -17.50
N VAL A 117 -15.80 -66.90 -17.87
CA VAL A 117 -16.10 -65.58 -18.43
C VAL A 117 -16.54 -65.75 -19.87
N VAL A 118 -17.84 -65.58 -20.09
CA VAL A 118 -18.46 -65.55 -21.41
C VAL A 118 -18.00 -64.28 -22.12
N THR A 119 -16.97 -64.37 -22.96
CA THR A 119 -16.58 -63.26 -23.84
C THR A 119 -17.76 -62.93 -24.73
N ASP A 120 -18.31 -61.73 -24.55
CA ASP A 120 -19.50 -61.24 -25.25
C ASP A 120 -19.18 -60.92 -26.73
N GLU A 121 -18.74 -61.91 -27.50
CA GLU A 121 -18.71 -61.85 -28.96
C GLU A 121 -20.13 -62.02 -29.57
N GLY A 122 -21.18 -62.08 -28.73
CA GLY A 122 -22.54 -62.43 -29.14
C GLY A 122 -23.63 -61.35 -28.98
N ARG A 123 -23.37 -60.19 -28.36
CA ARG A 123 -24.41 -59.15 -28.16
C ARG A 123 -24.21 -57.87 -28.98
N SER A 124 -23.89 -58.03 -30.26
CA SER A 124 -24.34 -57.05 -31.26
C SER A 124 -25.75 -57.46 -31.72
N ASN A 125 -26.80 -57.07 -30.96
CA ASN A 125 -28.21 -56.93 -31.40
C ASN A 125 -29.17 -57.03 -30.19
N HIS A 126 -29.23 -55.98 -29.37
CA HIS A 126 -30.49 -55.69 -28.66
C HIS A 126 -30.66 -54.18 -28.50
N GLU A 127 -31.26 -53.61 -29.54
CA GLU A 127 -32.24 -52.55 -29.48
C GLU A 127 -32.81 -52.32 -28.07
N VAL A 128 -32.52 -51.16 -27.49
CA VAL A 128 -33.41 -50.55 -26.50
C VAL A 128 -33.72 -49.14 -26.99
N ILE A 129 -34.83 -49.07 -27.69
CA ILE A 129 -35.63 -47.86 -27.90
C ILE A 129 -36.19 -47.46 -26.53
N ALA A 130 -36.34 -46.13 -26.34
CA ALA A 130 -36.87 -45.39 -25.19
C ALA A 130 -35.75 -44.80 -24.32
N GLU A 131 -35.65 -43.50 -24.10
CA GLU A 131 -36.72 -42.54 -23.97
C GLU A 131 -36.18 -41.13 -24.20
N GLN A 132 -36.68 -40.45 -25.23
CA GLN A 132 -36.60 -39.00 -25.35
C GLN A 132 -37.52 -38.39 -24.28
N ARG A 133 -37.04 -38.32 -23.05
CA ARG A 133 -37.71 -37.56 -21.99
C ARG A 133 -37.19 -36.12 -22.00
N ARG A 134 -37.85 -35.32 -22.84
CA ARG A 134 -38.08 -33.87 -22.73
C ARG A 134 -37.10 -33.12 -21.83
N THR A 135 -36.04 -32.57 -22.43
CA THR A 135 -35.41 -31.36 -21.91
C THR A 135 -36.33 -30.21 -22.26
N ASP A 136 -37.13 -29.78 -21.29
CA ASP A 136 -37.89 -28.54 -21.33
C ASP A 136 -37.04 -27.48 -20.59
N PRO A 137 -36.36 -26.54 -21.26
CA PRO A 137 -35.70 -25.43 -20.61
C PRO A 137 -36.64 -24.22 -20.64
N ASP A 138 -37.74 -24.27 -19.89
CA ASP A 138 -38.52 -23.08 -19.59
C ASP A 138 -38.73 -22.98 -18.07
N VAL A 139 -37.68 -22.52 -17.38
CA VAL A 139 -37.81 -21.92 -16.06
C VAL A 139 -37.09 -20.59 -16.08
N VAL A 140 -37.84 -19.57 -16.52
CA VAL A 140 -37.66 -18.20 -16.09
C VAL A 140 -37.99 -18.15 -14.60
N ASP A 141 -37.00 -17.98 -13.72
CA ASP A 141 -37.23 -17.44 -12.37
C ASP A 141 -36.37 -16.18 -12.21
N GLU A 142 -36.96 -15.07 -12.67
CA GLU A 142 -36.65 -13.73 -12.21
C GLU A 142 -36.89 -13.64 -10.70
N ARG A 143 -35.84 -13.81 -9.89
CA ARG A 143 -35.81 -13.26 -8.53
C ARG A 143 -34.55 -12.46 -8.28
N ARG A 144 -34.66 -11.18 -8.66
CA ARG A 144 -34.36 -10.01 -7.82
C ARG A 144 -33.37 -10.30 -6.68
N THR A 145 -32.08 -10.15 -6.97
CA THR A 145 -31.13 -9.68 -5.96
C THR A 145 -30.93 -8.19 -6.20
N ASP A 146 -31.58 -7.39 -5.38
CA ASP A 146 -31.34 -5.95 -5.31
C ASP A 146 -29.88 -5.74 -4.84
N PRO A 147 -29.02 -5.04 -5.59
CA PRO A 147 -27.80 -4.53 -5.01
C PRO A 147 -28.17 -3.38 -4.07
N VAL A 148 -27.94 -3.56 -2.76
CA VAL A 148 -27.95 -2.47 -1.79
C VAL A 148 -26.83 -1.51 -2.18
N VAL A 149 -27.20 -0.45 -2.90
CA VAL A 149 -26.36 0.73 -3.11
C VAL A 149 -26.34 1.47 -1.77
N VAL A 150 -25.24 1.34 -1.03
CA VAL A 150 -24.96 2.24 0.10
C VAL A 150 -24.55 3.58 -0.49
N ASP A 151 -25.54 4.44 -0.71
CA ASP A 151 -25.35 5.86 -0.99
C ASP A 151 -25.25 6.61 0.34
N GLU A 152 -24.04 6.71 0.89
CA GLU A 152 -23.73 7.70 1.93
C GLU A 152 -23.08 8.92 1.28
N ARG A 153 -23.90 9.73 0.61
CA ARG A 153 -23.63 11.17 0.49
C ARG A 153 -24.88 11.99 0.73
N ARG A 154 -24.65 13.09 1.46
CA ARG A 154 -25.51 14.27 1.73
C ARG A 154 -26.35 14.09 3.00
N THR A 155 -26.19 14.91 4.04
CA THR A 155 -26.27 16.38 4.01
C THR A 155 -25.60 17.03 5.24
N ASP A 156 -24.84 18.11 4.97
CA ASP A 156 -24.66 19.39 5.67
C ASP A 156 -24.86 19.51 7.20
N PRO A 157 -24.08 20.43 7.80
CA PRO A 157 -24.76 21.51 8.51
C PRO A 157 -24.31 22.90 8.05
N ALA A 158 -25.27 23.70 7.63
CA ALA A 158 -25.19 25.15 7.70
C ALA A 158 -25.52 25.59 9.13
N THR A 159 -24.62 26.33 9.78
CA THR A 159 -24.86 27.58 10.55
C THR A 159 -23.50 28.14 10.96
#